data_AF-A0A9D4H6Y2-F1
#
_entry.id   AF-A0A9D4H6Y2-F1
#
_cell.length_a   1.000
_cell.length_b   1.000
_cell.length_c   1.000
_cell.angle_alpha   90.00
_cell.angle_beta   90.00
_cell.angle_gamma   90.00
#
_symmetry.space_group_name_H-M   'P 1'
#
loop_
_entity.id
_entity.type
_entity.pdbx_description
1 polymer ?
#
loop_
_entity_poly.entity_id
_entity_poly.type
_entity_poly.pdbx_seq_one_letter_code
_entity_poly.pdbx_strand_id
1 'polypeptide(L)'
;MKRVLFGIFYRPPNADASYTNLIDDSIGLAIETGISDIIITGDFNMNNSQPTLVRKLDSWCLEYNLVQVHHHHHHHNQHHHHYHHHHHHHHHHHHYCYYY
;
A
#
# COMPACT_ATOMS: atom_id res chain seq x y z
N MET A 1 -27.62 -9.20 3.07
CA MET A 1 -26.71 -8.30 2.33
C MET A 1 -25.28 -8.71 2.62
N LYS A 2 -24.42 -8.79 1.59
CA LYS A 2 -22.99 -8.99 1.76
C LYS A 2 -22.38 -7.69 2.30
N ARG A 3 -21.57 -7.77 3.35
CA ARG A 3 -20.87 -6.62 3.94
C ARG A 3 -19.41 -6.69 3.52
N VAL A 4 -18.85 -5.55 3.11
CA VAL A 4 -17.44 -5.41 2.77
C VAL A 4 -16.88 -4.29 3.64
N LEU A 5 -15.74 -4.54 4.27
CA LEU A 5 -15.00 -3.54 5.03
C LEU A 5 -13.79 -3.10 4.21
N PHE A 6 -13.67 -1.79 3.99
CA PHE A 6 -12.57 -1.21 3.23
C PHE A 6 -11.77 -0.27 4.13
N GLY A 7 -10.48 -0.53 4.27
CA GLY A 7 -9.55 0.29 5.04
C GLY A 7 -8.41 0.80 4.16
N ILE A 8 -8.00 2.05 4.40
CA ILE A 8 -6.81 2.64 3.80
C ILE A 8 -5.87 3.14 4.89
N PHE A 9 -4.61 2.75 4.80
CA PHE A 9 -3.57 3.23 5.72
C PHE A 9 -2.56 4.11 5.00
N TYR A 10 -2.07 5.12 5.72
CA TYR A 10 -0.86 5.83 5.35
C TYR A 10 0.08 5.82 6.55
N ARG A 11 1.22 5.15 6.41
CA ARG A 11 2.31 5.21 7.39
C ARG A 11 3.38 6.14 6.82
N PRO A 12 3.76 7.24 7.52
CA PRO A 12 4.81 8.11 7.04
C PRO A 12 6.17 7.41 6.89
N PRO A 13 7.04 7.87 5.98
CA PRO A 13 8.44 7.43 5.93
C PRO A 13 9.14 7.64 7.28
N ASN A 14 9.99 6.70 7.69
CA ASN A 14 10.73 6.74 8.96
C ASN A 14 9.84 6.88 10.22
N ALA A 15 8.53 6.58 10.11
CA ALA A 15 7.67 6.46 11.27
C ALA A 15 8.26 5.47 12.29
N ASP A 16 8.03 5.74 13.57
CA ASP A 16 8.42 4.83 14.63
C ASP A 16 7.54 3.56 14.66
N ALA A 17 7.74 2.73 15.68
CA ALA A 17 7.00 1.49 15.86
C ALA A 17 5.52 1.70 16.22
N SER A 18 5.13 2.88 16.74
CA SER A 18 3.75 3.10 17.19
C SER A 18 2.78 3.08 16.01
N TYR A 19 3.18 3.57 14.84
CA TYR A 19 2.37 3.49 13.63
C TYR A 19 2.10 2.06 13.20
N THR A 20 3.11 1.20 13.31
CA THR A 20 2.96 -0.22 12.99
C THR A 20 2.02 -0.89 13.98
N ASN A 21 2.13 -0.58 15.27
CA ASN A 21 1.22 -1.12 16.29
C ASN A 21 -0.22 -0.65 16.08
N LEU A 22 -0.44 0.63 15.74
CA LEU A 22 -1.79 1.15 15.46
C LEU A 22 -2.43 0.48 14.24
N ILE A 23 -1.64 0.18 13.20
CA ILE A 23 -2.12 -0.58 12.04
C ILE A 23 -2.47 -2.01 12.45
N ASP A 24 -1.62 -2.66 13.25
CA ASP A 24 -1.86 -4.00 13.79
C ASP A 24 -3.19 -4.07 14.56
N ASP A 25 -3.36 -3.18 15.54
CA ASP A 25 -4.58 -3.07 16.35
C ASP A 25 -5.82 -2.83 15.46
N SER A 26 -5.69 -1.97 14.44
CA SER A 26 -6.80 -1.67 13.53
C SER A 26 -7.21 -2.88 12.67
N ILE A 27 -6.24 -3.70 12.25
CA ILE A 27 -6.51 -4.95 11.53
C ILE A 27 -7.19 -5.95 12.46
N GLY A 28 -6.68 -6.12 13.69
CA GLY A 28 -7.30 -6.98 14.69
C GLY A 28 -8.77 -6.60 14.94
N LEU A 29 -9.04 -5.31 15.17
CA LEU A 29 -10.41 -4.79 15.33
C LEU A 29 -11.28 -5.03 14.10
N ALA A 30 -10.72 -4.92 12.89
CA ALA A 30 -11.45 -5.21 11.65
C ALA A 30 -11.88 -6.69 11.58
N ILE A 31 -10.99 -7.63 11.96
CA ILE A 31 -11.30 -9.06 12.04
C ILE A 31 -12.41 -9.32 13.08
N GLU A 32 -12.35 -8.68 14.24
CA GLU A 32 -13.34 -8.84 15.32
C GLU A 32 -14.77 -8.41 14.92
N THR A 33 -14.93 -7.59 13.87
CA THR A 33 -16.26 -7.23 13.36
C THR A 33 -17.05 -8.41 12.79
N GLY A 34 -16.39 -9.54 12.49
CA GLY A 34 -16.99 -10.71 11.83
C GLY A 34 -17.33 -10.49 10.35
N ILE A 35 -16.86 -9.38 9.74
CA ILE A 35 -16.97 -9.15 8.30
C ILE A 35 -15.88 -9.94 7.60
N SER A 36 -16.26 -10.87 6.71
CA SER A 36 -15.32 -11.75 5.99
C SER A 36 -14.60 -11.06 4.84
N ASP A 37 -15.26 -10.12 4.18
CA ASP A 37 -14.73 -9.45 2.99
C ASP A 37 -14.06 -8.15 3.41
N ILE A 38 -12.77 -8.23 3.72
CA ILE A 38 -11.95 -7.09 4.15
C ILE A 38 -10.93 -6.77 3.06
N ILE A 39 -10.88 -5.52 2.65
CA ILE A 39 -9.86 -5.00 1.73
C ILE A 39 -9.07 -3.91 2.45
N ILE A 40 -7.77 -4.12 2.55
CA ILE A 40 -6.84 -3.16 3.13
C ILE A 40 -5.89 -2.70 2.02
N THR A 41 -5.77 -1.39 1.84
CA THR A 41 -4.85 -0.78 0.89
C THR A 41 -4.09 0.38 1.52
N GLY A 42 -3.15 0.96 0.78
CA GLY A 42 -2.44 2.15 1.19
C GLY A 42 -0.94 2.07 1.03
N ASP A 43 -0.28 3.13 1.46
CA ASP A 43 1.18 3.26 1.45
C ASP A 43 1.70 3.08 2.88
N PHE A 44 2.31 1.93 3.12
CA PHE A 44 2.86 1.57 4.41
C PHE A 44 4.28 2.12 4.64
N ASN A 45 4.95 2.67 3.60
CA ASN A 45 6.35 3.10 3.63
C ASN A 45 7.27 2.13 4.39
N MET A 46 7.03 0.83 4.25
CA MET A 46 7.85 -0.21 4.84
C MET A 46 9.04 -0.43 3.91
N ASN A 47 10.14 0.25 4.22
CA ASN A 47 11.32 0.19 3.36
C ASN A 47 11.89 -1.24 3.36
N ASN A 48 12.32 -1.72 2.17
CA ASN A 48 12.97 -3.02 2.03
C ASN A 48 14.36 -3.06 2.70
N SER A 49 14.90 -1.90 3.06
CA SER A 49 16.16 -1.76 3.81
C SER A 49 16.03 -2.09 5.31
N GLN A 50 14.81 -2.27 5.82
CA GLN A 50 14.55 -2.73 7.19
C GLN A 50 13.84 -4.09 7.14
N PRO A 51 14.61 -5.19 7.21
CA PRO A 51 14.08 -6.54 7.13
C PRO A 51 12.99 -6.85 8.15
N THR A 52 12.96 -6.13 9.28
CA THR A 52 11.96 -6.26 10.33
C THR A 52 10.57 -5.80 9.90
N LEU A 53 10.46 -4.80 9.02
CA LEU A 53 9.17 -4.26 8.57
C LEU A 53 8.54 -5.13 7.47
N VAL A 54 9.33 -5.62 6.51
CA VAL A 54 8.85 -6.58 5.51
C VAL A 54 8.32 -7.84 6.20
N ARG A 55 9.05 -8.36 7.20
CA ARG A 55 8.60 -9.47 8.04
C ARG A 55 7.29 -9.20 8.77
N LYS A 56 6.93 -7.94 9.03
CA LYS A 56 5.69 -7.58 9.72
C LYS A 56 4.48 -7.67 8.79
N LEU A 57 4.61 -7.30 7.50
CA LEU A 57 3.55 -7.56 6.52
C LEU A 57 3.29 -9.07 6.37
N ASP A 58 4.36 -9.85 6.25
CA ASP A 58 4.26 -11.31 6.20
C ASP A 58 3.60 -11.87 7.47
N SER A 59 3.99 -11.36 8.64
CA SER A 59 3.39 -11.71 9.94
C SER A 59 1.89 -11.43 9.96
N TRP A 60 1.45 -10.25 9.52
CA TRP A 60 0.03 -9.91 9.46
C TRP A 60 -0.75 -10.80 8.48
N CYS A 61 -0.15 -11.13 7.34
CA CYS A 61 -0.78 -12.04 6.38
C CYS A 61 -1.00 -13.44 6.98
N LEU A 62 -0.02 -13.95 7.72
CA LEU A 62 -0.12 -15.24 8.39
C LEU A 62 -1.10 -15.19 9.57
N GLU A 63 -1.00 -14.18 10.43
CA GLU A 63 -1.79 -14.06 11.66
C GLU A 63 -3.27 -13.82 11.38
N TYR A 64 -3.59 -12.94 10.44
CA TYR A 64 -4.97 -12.56 10.11
C TYR A 64 -5.52 -13.27 8.87
N ASN A 65 -4.77 -14.25 8.32
CA ASN A 65 -5.12 -14.96 7.09
C ASN A 65 -5.41 -14.00 5.91
N LEU A 66 -4.57 -12.98 5.75
CA LEU A 66 -4.67 -12.01 4.67
C LEU A 66 -3.81 -12.44 3.49
N VAL A 67 -4.23 -12.04 2.29
CA VAL A 67 -3.46 -12.22 1.06
C VAL A 67 -2.88 -10.88 0.64
N GLN A 68 -1.55 -10.81 0.57
CA GLN A 68 -0.88 -9.63 0.05
C GLN A 68 -0.95 -9.60 -1.48
N VAL A 69 -1.42 -8.48 -2.03
CA VAL A 69 -1.38 -8.20 -3.47
C VAL A 69 -0.39 -7.06 -3.68
N HIS A 70 0.78 -7.35 -4.27
CA HIS A 70 1.79 -6.34 -4.53
C HIS A 70 1.40 -5.47 -5.73
N HIS A 71 1.23 -4.17 -5.51
CA HIS A 71 1.28 -3.17 -6.57
C HIS A 71 2.69 -2.57 -6.57
N HIS A 72 3.46 -2.79 -7.63
CA HIS A 72 4.75 -2.11 -7.79
C HIS A 72 4.47 -0.61 -8.02
N HIS A 73 4.94 0.24 -7.10
CA HIS A 73 4.97 1.67 -7.35
C HIS A 73 5.93 1.94 -8.51
N HIS A 74 5.40 2.40 -9.65
CA HIS A 74 6.20 3.15 -10.61
C HIS A 74 6.66 4.42 -9.91
N HIS A 75 7.95 4.48 -9.56
CA HIS A 75 8.58 5.74 -9.18
C HIS A 75 8.36 6.73 -10.34
N HIS A 76 7.45 7.69 -10.15
CA HIS A 76 7.48 8.90 -10.96
C HIS A 76 8.73 9.65 -10.49
N ASN A 77 9.84 9.42 -11.20
CA ASN A 77 10.99 10.32 -11.14
C ASN A 77 10.48 11.70 -11.57
N GLN A 78 10.11 12.53 -10.60
CA GLN A 78 10.03 13.96 -10.83
C GLN A 78 11.48 14.45 -11.00
N HIS A 79 12.03 14.21 -12.18
CA HIS A 79 13.06 15.08 -12.72
C HIS A 79 12.42 16.48 -12.84
N HIS A 80 12.54 17.29 -11.80
CA HIS A 80 12.46 18.74 -11.93
C HIS A 80 13.70 19.21 -12.70
N HIS A 81 13.78 18.82 -13.98
CA HIS A 81 14.65 19.47 -14.93
C HIS A 81 14.01 20.82 -15.23
N HIS A 82 14.64 21.85 -14.66
CA HIS A 82 14.79 23.19 -15.23
C HIS A 82 14.03 23.37 -16.55
N TYR A 83 12.96 24.16 -16.51
CA TYR A 83 12.30 24.66 -17.71
C TYR A 83 13.32 25.42 -18.55
N HIS A 84 13.85 24.77 -19.58
CA HIS A 84 14.31 25.44 -20.78
C HIS A 84 13.58 24.82 -21.97
N HIS A 85 12.80 25.67 -22.63
CA HIS A 85 12.29 25.55 -23.99
C HIS A 85 12.78 24.34 -24.79
N HIS A 86 11.84 23.51 -25.28
CA HIS A 86 11.56 23.39 -26.72
C HIS A 86 10.43 22.39 -26.98
N HIS A 87 9.55 22.77 -27.92
CA HIS A 87 8.53 21.92 -28.52
C HIS A 87 9.10 20.58 -28.99
N HIS A 88 8.38 19.47 -28.78
CA HIS A 88 7.86 18.63 -29.88
C HIS A 88 6.99 17.47 -29.36
N HIS A 89 5.92 17.21 -30.13
CA HIS A 89 5.03 16.06 -30.16
C HIS A 89 5.64 14.70 -29.73
N HIS A 90 4.88 13.89 -28.99
CA HIS A 90 4.22 12.68 -29.54
C HIS A 90 3.36 11.96 -28.48
N HIS A 91 2.18 11.53 -28.92
CA HIS A 91 1.28 10.62 -28.22
C HIS A 91 1.98 9.31 -27.82
N HIS A 92 1.61 8.74 -26.67
CA HIS A 92 1.12 7.35 -26.60
C HIS A 92 0.38 7.11 -25.28
N HIS A 93 -0.93 6.85 -25.40
CA HIS A 93 -1.73 6.14 -24.41
C HIS A 93 -1.11 4.76 -24.16
N HIS A 94 -1.24 4.24 -22.94
CA HIS A 94 -1.77 2.90 -22.67
C HIS A 94 -1.91 2.70 -21.15
N HIS A 95 -3.13 2.91 -20.65
CA HIS A 95 -3.58 2.40 -19.36
C HIS A 95 -3.73 0.88 -19.46
N TYR A 96 -3.21 0.12 -18.50
CA TYR A 96 -3.67 -1.24 -18.25
C TYR A 96 -3.73 -1.48 -16.73
N CYS A 97 -4.96 -1.61 -16.21
CA CYS A 97 -5.25 -2.24 -14.92
C CYS A 97 -5.97 -3.55 -15.23
N TYR A 98 -5.45 -4.69 -14.75
CA TYR A 98 -6.18 -5.95 -14.74
C TYR A 98 -6.39 -6.35 -13.27
N TYR A 99 -7.65 -6.60 -12.90
CA TYR A 99 -8.02 -7.34 -11.70
C TYR A 99 -8.54 -8.71 -12.16
N TYR A 100 -8.02 -9.79 -11.57
CA TYR A 100 -8.62 -11.12 -11.60
C TYR A 100 -9.33 -11.37 -10.28
#